data_AF-A0A7Z9JMM2-F1
#
_entry.id   AF-A0A7Z9JMM2-F1
#
_cell.length_a   1.000
_cell.length_b   1.000
_cell.length_c   1.000
_cell.angle_alpha   90.00
_cell.angle_beta   90.00
_cell.angle_gamma   90.00
#
_symmetry.space_group_name_H-M   'P 1'
#
loop_
_entity.id
_entity.type
_entity.pdbx_description
1 polymer ?
#
loop_
_entity_poly.entity_id
_entity_poly.type
_entity_poly.pdbx_seq_one_letter_code
_entity_poly.pdbx_strand_id
1 'polypeptide(L)'
;MGRWLDFESNPWGQEVLQGVSLDLMYLAIALAVLFVVGHLVWYRSRGFSKHEEAADVQGSVAGLPERIVRHTLPSRIFHWTMAASMLVLLITAFVPLLGLEFAWVTIHWIAGAVLILTIIYHVIHSIVWQDFWSMMSMGAKDFREAMSHFRHL
;
A
#
# COMPACT_ATOMS: atom_id res chain seq x y z
N MET A 1 9.11 7.28 30.77
CA MET A 1 9.84 8.05 29.74
C MET A 1 10.54 7.06 28.82
N GLY A 2 10.03 6.88 27.61
CA GLY A 2 10.83 6.57 26.42
C GLY A 2 11.46 5.18 26.26
N ARG A 3 10.76 4.08 26.58
CA ARG A 3 11.17 2.78 26.02
C ARG A 3 10.54 2.67 24.63
N TRP A 4 11.29 3.03 23.60
CA TRP A 4 10.83 3.03 22.21
C TRP A 4 10.88 1.64 21.56
N LEU A 5 11.73 0.76 22.12
CA LEU A 5 12.01 -0.58 21.65
C LEU A 5 11.78 -1.57 22.79
N ASP A 6 10.92 -2.56 22.56
CA ASP A 6 10.60 -3.62 23.52
C ASP A 6 11.35 -4.90 23.14
N PHE A 7 12.19 -5.37 24.06
CA PHE A 7 12.91 -6.64 23.97
C PHE A 7 12.20 -7.68 24.83
N GLU A 8 12.02 -8.88 24.28
CA GLU A 8 11.35 -9.98 24.97
C GLU A 8 11.98 -11.31 24.51
N SER A 9 11.87 -12.34 25.35
CA SER A 9 12.42 -13.66 25.04
C SER A 9 11.47 -14.42 24.13
N ASN A 10 11.97 -14.95 23.02
CA ASN A 10 11.20 -15.83 22.14
C ASN A 10 10.91 -17.19 22.84
N PRO A 11 10.06 -18.06 22.26
CA PRO A 11 9.76 -19.39 22.82
C PRO A 11 10.98 -20.30 23.04
N TRP A 12 12.15 -19.92 22.52
CA TRP A 12 13.42 -20.63 22.61
C TRP A 12 14.44 -19.92 23.53
N GLY A 13 14.01 -18.93 24.31
CA GLY A 13 14.83 -18.25 25.30
C GLY A 13 15.84 -17.24 24.73
N GLN A 14 15.74 -16.89 23.45
CA GLN A 14 16.60 -15.87 22.84
C GLN A 14 15.96 -14.49 23.02
N GLU A 15 16.71 -13.50 23.51
CA GLU A 15 16.27 -12.10 23.51
C GLU A 15 16.18 -11.59 22.07
N VAL A 16 14.99 -11.19 21.66
CA VAL A 16 14.73 -10.61 20.35
C VAL A 16 14.00 -9.28 20.51
N LEU A 17 14.21 -8.37 19.56
CA LEU A 17 13.42 -7.15 19.46
C LEU A 17 12.01 -7.54 19.02
N GLN A 18 11.05 -7.50 19.94
CA GLN A 18 9.69 -7.94 19.67
C GLN A 18 8.82 -6.82 19.12
N GLY A 19 9.05 -5.57 19.54
CA GLY A 19 8.15 -4.49 19.14
C GLY A 19 8.64 -3.07 19.34
N VAL A 20 7.86 -2.18 18.76
CA VAL A 20 7.92 -0.73 18.91
C VAL A 20 6.83 -0.33 19.90
N SER A 21 7.09 0.67 20.74
CA SER A 21 6.17 1.07 21.82
C SER A 21 4.75 1.39 21.32
N LEU A 22 3.74 1.08 22.15
CA LEU A 22 2.33 1.40 21.85
C LEU A 22 2.11 2.91 21.65
N ASP A 23 2.92 3.76 22.29
CA ASP A 23 2.89 5.22 22.10
C ASP A 23 3.14 5.61 20.63
N LEU A 24 4.09 4.94 19.96
CA LEU A 24 4.37 5.16 18.53
C LEU A 24 3.24 4.65 17.64
N MET A 25 2.57 3.56 18.03
CA MET A 25 1.37 3.08 17.34
C MET A 25 0.24 4.10 17.44
N TYR A 26 -0.03 4.65 18.63
CA TYR A 26 -1.05 5.69 18.80
C TYR A 26 -0.71 6.97 18.04
N LEU A 27 0.56 7.37 18.02
CA LEU A 27 1.02 8.50 17.21
C LEU A 27 0.78 8.25 15.71
N ALA A 28 1.13 7.07 15.20
CA ALA A 28 0.90 6.71 13.80
C ALA A 28 -0.60 6.72 13.44
N ILE A 29 -1.46 6.20 14.32
CA ILE A 29 -2.92 6.25 14.15
C ILE A 29 -3.41 7.70 14.13
N ALA A 30 -2.95 8.55 15.06
CA ALA A 30 -3.33 9.95 15.10
C ALA A 30 -2.93 10.69 13.81
N LEU A 31 -1.71 10.47 13.32
CA LEU A 31 -1.23 11.04 12.05
C LEU A 31 -2.06 10.55 10.85
N ALA A 32 -2.41 9.26 10.81
CA ALA A 32 -3.26 8.70 9.76
C ALA A 32 -4.65 9.34 9.75
N VAL A 33 -5.28 9.50 10.92
CA VAL A 33 -6.58 10.17 11.05
C VAL A 33 -6.49 11.64 10.60
N LEU A 34 -5.47 12.37 11.05
CA LEU A 34 -5.24 13.76 10.64
C LEU A 34 -5.06 13.89 9.13
N PHE A 35 -4.28 12.97 8.52
CA PHE A 35 -4.10 12.92 7.08
C PHE A 35 -5.44 12.70 6.36
N VAL A 36 -6.24 11.72 6.78
CA VAL A 36 -7.54 11.42 6.15
C VAL A 36 -8.51 12.60 6.27
N VAL A 37 -8.63 13.21 7.45
CA VAL A 37 -9.50 14.37 7.66
C VAL A 37 -9.03 15.56 6.82
N GLY A 38 -7.73 15.87 6.86
CA GLY A 38 -7.14 16.94 6.05
C GLY A 38 -7.34 16.71 4.55
N HIS A 39 -7.16 15.48 4.10
CA HIS A 39 -7.38 15.07 2.71
C HIS A 39 -8.84 15.24 2.28
N LEU A 40 -9.81 14.85 3.12
CA LEU A 40 -11.24 15.02 2.85
C LEU A 40 -11.63 16.50 2.76
N VAL A 41 -11.11 17.34 3.66
CA VAL A 41 -11.34 18.78 3.64
C VAL A 41 -10.74 19.40 2.38
N TRP A 42 -9.51 19.02 2.02
CA TRP A 42 -8.83 19.45 0.80
C TRP A 42 -9.59 19.04 -0.47
N TYR A 43 -10.05 17.80 -0.56
CA TYR A 43 -10.83 17.31 -1.71
C TYR A 43 -12.15 18.09 -1.86
N ARG A 44 -12.83 18.37 -0.74
CA ARG A 44 -14.08 19.14 -0.74
C ARG A 44 -13.86 20.61 -1.10
N SER A 45 -12.75 21.21 -0.70
CA SER A 45 -12.45 22.62 -0.97
C SER A 45 -11.91 22.87 -2.39
N ARG A 46 -11.19 21.90 -2.98
CA ARG A 46 -10.75 21.94 -4.38
C ARG A 46 -11.90 21.91 -5.38
N GLY A 47 -13.11 21.58 -4.94
CA GLY A 47 -14.29 21.60 -5.78
C GLY A 47 -14.06 20.81 -7.06
N PHE A 48 -13.59 19.55 -6.94
CA PHE A 48 -13.58 18.55 -8.03
C PHE A 48 -15.02 18.39 -8.53
N SER A 49 -15.40 19.37 -9.34
CA SER A 49 -16.72 19.57 -9.88
C SER A 49 -16.81 18.64 -11.07
N LYS A 50 -17.91 17.90 -11.10
CA LYS A 50 -18.47 17.21 -12.28
C LYS A 50 -17.96 17.85 -13.58
N HIS A 51 -16.93 17.32 -14.23
CA HIS A 51 -16.58 17.77 -15.57
C HIS A 51 -16.06 16.61 -16.41
N GLU A 52 -16.89 16.26 -17.38
CA GLU A 52 -16.52 16.07 -18.79
C GLU A 52 -15.80 14.81 -19.29
N GLU A 53 -15.50 13.79 -18.49
CA GLU A 53 -14.81 12.62 -19.06
C GLU A 53 -15.72 11.61 -19.79
N ALA A 54 -17.03 11.61 -19.51
CA ALA A 54 -17.95 10.64 -20.13
C ALA A 54 -18.45 11.03 -21.53
N ALA A 55 -18.28 12.30 -21.95
CA ALA A 55 -18.88 12.80 -23.19
C ALA A 55 -17.90 12.82 -24.39
N ASP A 56 -16.58 12.83 -24.15
CA ASP A 56 -15.58 12.98 -25.22
C ASP A 56 -14.92 11.65 -25.67
N VAL A 57 -15.03 10.59 -24.85
CA VAL A 57 -14.33 9.31 -25.11
C VAL A 57 -15.03 8.42 -26.15
N GLN A 58 -16.29 8.70 -26.52
CA GLN A 58 -16.95 8.01 -27.65
C GLN A 58 -16.41 8.45 -29.02
N GLY A 59 -15.49 9.42 -29.04
CA GLY A 59 -14.99 10.09 -30.24
C GLY A 59 -13.78 9.49 -30.95
N SER A 60 -13.25 8.29 -30.66
CA SER A 60 -12.35 7.60 -31.62
C SER A 60 -12.04 6.15 -31.21
N VAL A 61 -12.90 5.20 -31.58
CA VAL A 61 -12.51 3.78 -31.61
C VAL A 61 -11.61 3.47 -32.81
N ALA A 62 -11.57 4.39 -33.79
CA ALA A 62 -10.69 4.32 -34.94
C ALA A 62 -9.26 4.74 -34.55
N GLY A 63 -8.36 3.76 -34.41
CA GLY A 63 -6.94 3.99 -34.11
C GLY A 63 -6.44 3.39 -32.79
N LEU A 64 -7.32 2.76 -32.00
CA LEU A 64 -6.87 2.03 -30.82
C LEU A 64 -6.17 0.73 -31.24
N PRO A 65 -4.97 0.44 -30.69
CA PRO A 65 -4.30 -0.83 -30.96
C PRO A 65 -5.15 -2.00 -30.44
N GLU A 66 -5.08 -3.14 -31.11
CA GLU A 66 -5.81 -4.37 -30.76
C GLU A 66 -5.59 -4.78 -29.28
N ARG A 67 -4.45 -4.39 -28.70
CA ARG A 67 -4.12 -4.62 -27.29
C ARG A 67 -3.52 -3.38 -26.62
N ILE A 68 -4.24 -2.85 -25.64
CA ILE A 68 -3.75 -1.78 -24.76
C ILE A 68 -2.89 -2.39 -23.64
N VAL A 69 -1.61 -2.01 -23.58
CA VAL A 69 -0.71 -2.42 -22.50
C VAL A 69 -0.94 -1.53 -21.27
N ARG A 70 -1.73 -2.02 -20.31
CA ARG A 70 -2.00 -1.30 -19.04
C ARG A 70 -0.77 -1.23 -18.12
N HIS A 71 0.00 -2.32 -18.07
CA HIS A 71 1.21 -2.43 -17.26
C HIS A 71 2.33 -3.05 -18.06
N THR A 72 3.47 -2.37 -18.11
CA THR A 72 4.71 -2.84 -18.73
C THR A 72 5.30 -4.00 -17.93
N LEU A 73 6.15 -4.83 -18.55
CA LEU A 73 6.82 -5.93 -17.84
C LEU A 73 7.63 -5.44 -16.61
N PRO A 74 8.42 -4.34 -16.69
CA PRO A 74 9.12 -3.81 -15.52
C PRO A 74 8.17 -3.41 -14.38
N SER A 75 7.04 -2.77 -14.71
CA SER A 75 6.01 -2.41 -13.72
C SER A 75 5.44 -3.64 -13.02
N ARG A 76 5.20 -4.73 -13.76
CA ARG A 76 4.71 -5.99 -13.18
C ARG A 76 5.76 -6.64 -12.28
N ILE A 77 7.01 -6.75 -12.74
CA ILE A 77 8.09 -7.34 -11.95
C ILE A 77 8.26 -6.56 -10.65
N PHE A 78 8.30 -5.24 -10.73
CA PHE A 78 8.38 -4.37 -9.56
C PHE A 78 7.24 -4.63 -8.56
N HIS A 79 5.99 -4.69 -9.03
CA HIS A 79 4.85 -4.96 -8.16
C HIS A 79 4.88 -6.39 -7.58
N TRP A 80 5.28 -7.38 -8.39
CA TRP A 80 5.46 -8.76 -7.93
C TRP A 80 6.57 -8.88 -6.88
N THR A 81 7.64 -8.09 -6.96
CA THR A 81 8.69 -8.04 -5.92
C THR A 81 8.11 -7.57 -4.59
N MET A 82 7.26 -6.52 -4.60
CA MET A 82 6.59 -6.06 -3.38
C MET A 82 5.65 -7.14 -2.82
N ALA A 83 4.83 -7.76 -3.67
CA ALA A 83 3.91 -8.82 -3.26
C ALA A 83 4.63 -10.04 -2.69
N ALA A 84 5.73 -10.48 -3.33
CA ALA A 84 6.56 -11.58 -2.84
C ALA A 84 7.21 -11.24 -1.49
N SER A 85 7.73 -10.03 -1.33
CA SER A 85 8.30 -9.58 -0.05
C SER A 85 7.26 -9.59 1.07
N MET A 86 6.05 -9.10 0.79
CA MET A 86 4.92 -9.14 1.74
C MET A 86 4.55 -10.57 2.13
N LEU A 87 4.47 -11.49 1.16
CA LEU A 87 4.17 -12.90 1.43
C LEU A 87 5.25 -13.57 2.29
N VAL A 88 6.53 -13.31 1.99
CA VAL A 88 7.65 -13.81 2.80
C VAL A 88 7.60 -13.27 4.22
N LEU A 89 7.33 -11.99 4.41
CA LEU A 89 7.17 -11.38 5.74
C LEU A 89 6.02 -12.02 6.52
N LEU A 90 4.88 -12.29 5.86
CA LEU A 90 3.73 -12.96 6.47
C LEU A 90 4.12 -14.38 6.95
N ILE A 91 4.72 -15.17 6.07
CA ILE A 91 5.16 -16.54 6.39
C ILE A 91 6.18 -16.51 7.53
N THR A 92 7.21 -15.68 7.43
CA THR A 92 8.28 -15.61 8.43
C THR A 92 7.83 -15.01 9.76
N ALA A 93 6.75 -14.23 9.79
CA ALA A 93 6.13 -13.76 11.03
C ALA A 93 5.28 -14.84 11.72
N PHE A 94 4.51 -15.63 10.96
CA PHE A 94 3.54 -16.57 11.54
C PHE A 94 4.04 -18.02 11.68
N VAL A 95 4.93 -18.50 10.80
CA VAL A 95 5.42 -19.89 10.89
C VAL A 95 6.19 -20.16 12.20
N PRO A 96 7.02 -19.23 12.73
CA PRO A 96 7.65 -19.43 14.04
C PRO A 96 6.65 -19.58 15.18
N LEU A 97 5.46 -18.96 15.10
CA LEU A 97 4.39 -19.14 16.09
C LEU A 97 3.86 -20.58 16.14
N LEU A 98 4.08 -21.37 15.08
CA LEU A 98 3.70 -22.80 15.02
C LEU A 98 4.77 -23.72 15.64
N GLY A 99 5.88 -23.18 16.16
CA GLY A 99 6.97 -23.95 16.77
C GLY A 99 7.94 -24.58 15.77
N LEU A 100 7.89 -24.18 14.49
CA LEU A 100 8.83 -24.65 13.48
C LEU A 100 10.15 -23.85 13.54
N GLU A 101 11.25 -24.54 13.80
CA GLU A 101 12.58 -23.95 13.90
C GLU A 101 13.24 -23.81 12.52
N PHE A 102 13.48 -22.57 12.09
CA PHE A 102 14.25 -22.24 10.90
C PHE A 102 14.86 -20.84 11.02
N ALA A 103 15.74 -20.44 10.10
CA ALA A 103 16.42 -19.13 10.09
C ALA A 103 15.49 -17.96 9.68
N TRP A 104 14.32 -17.88 10.30
CA TRP A 104 13.24 -16.94 9.96
C TRP A 104 13.68 -15.48 10.09
N VAL A 105 14.44 -15.14 11.14
CA VAL A 105 14.91 -13.77 11.39
C VAL A 105 15.70 -13.24 10.20
N THR A 106 16.67 -14.03 9.71
CA THR A 106 17.52 -13.65 8.57
C THR A 106 16.70 -13.39 7.31
N ILE A 107 15.75 -14.27 7.00
CA ILE A 107 14.88 -14.12 5.84
C ILE A 107 13.95 -12.90 6.02
N HIS A 108 13.41 -12.72 7.22
CA HIS A 108 12.45 -11.67 7.56
C HIS A 108 13.05 -10.27 7.38
N TRP A 109 14.22 -9.99 7.97
CA TRP A 109 14.80 -8.65 7.87
C TRP A 109 15.28 -8.33 6.44
N ILE A 110 15.75 -9.32 5.68
CA ILE A 110 16.12 -9.14 4.27
C ILE A 110 14.87 -8.79 3.45
N ALA A 111 13.79 -9.55 3.60
CA ALA A 111 12.52 -9.26 2.93
C ALA A 111 11.97 -7.89 3.34
N GLY A 112 12.10 -7.52 4.61
CA GLY A 112 11.74 -6.21 5.13
C GLY A 112 12.54 -5.07 4.49
N ALA A 113 13.86 -5.22 4.37
CA ALA A 113 14.72 -4.23 3.72
C ALA A 113 14.36 -4.05 2.23
N VAL A 114 14.13 -5.16 1.51
CA VAL A 114 13.67 -5.13 0.11
C VAL A 114 12.32 -4.42 0.00
N LEU A 115 11.37 -4.73 0.89
CA LEU A 115 10.05 -4.09 0.89
C LEU A 115 10.16 -2.58 1.17
N ILE A 116 10.98 -2.16 2.14
CA ILE A 116 11.19 -0.74 2.44
C ILE A 116 11.76 0.00 1.22
N LEU A 117 12.82 -0.53 0.60
CA LEU A 117 13.43 0.09 -0.58
C LEU A 117 12.46 0.20 -1.75
N THR A 118 11.68 -0.85 -2.00
CA THR A 118 10.67 -0.85 -3.07
C THR A 118 9.54 0.12 -2.77
N ILE A 119 9.05 0.23 -1.52
CA ILE A 119 8.05 1.23 -1.13
C ILE A 119 8.58 2.66 -1.33
N ILE A 120 9.82 2.95 -0.96
CA ILE A 120 10.42 4.28 -1.16
C ILE A 120 10.44 4.62 -2.65
N TYR A 121 10.93 3.71 -3.49
CA TYR A 121 10.90 3.89 -4.94
C TYR A 121 9.47 4.08 -5.46
N HIS A 122 8.51 3.28 -4.98
CA HIS A 122 7.11 3.38 -5.38
C HIS A 122 6.53 4.77 -5.08
N VAL A 123 6.72 5.26 -3.86
CA VAL A 123 6.22 6.58 -3.44
C VAL A 123 6.82 7.69 -4.30
N ILE A 124 8.15 7.68 -4.50
CA ILE A 124 8.81 8.68 -5.35
C ILE A 124 8.30 8.59 -6.80
N HIS A 125 8.22 7.38 -7.36
CA HIS A 125 7.75 7.17 -8.72
C HIS A 125 6.31 7.64 -8.91
N SER A 126 5.43 7.33 -7.96
CA SER A 126 4.03 7.73 -8.02
C SER A 126 3.85 9.24 -7.87
N ILE A 127 4.64 9.92 -7.03
CA ILE A 127 4.59 11.38 -6.87
C ILE A 127 5.15 12.13 -8.09
N VAL A 128 6.27 11.65 -8.65
CA VAL A 128 7.03 12.42 -9.65
C VAL A 128 6.67 12.04 -11.10
N TRP A 129 6.37 10.77 -11.37
CA TRP A 129 6.11 10.28 -12.74
C TRP A 129 4.67 9.91 -13.02
N GLN A 130 3.91 9.51 -12.01
CA GLN A 130 2.50 9.21 -12.18
C GLN A 130 1.64 10.41 -11.78
N ASP A 131 0.38 10.40 -12.19
CA ASP A 131 -0.60 11.37 -11.72
C ASP A 131 -1.04 11.01 -10.29
N PHE A 132 -0.20 11.31 -9.31
CA PHE A 132 -0.49 11.11 -7.89
C PHE A 132 -1.84 11.71 -7.47
N TRP A 133 -2.18 12.86 -8.04
CA TRP A 133 -3.42 13.55 -7.72
C TRP A 133 -4.66 12.82 -8.25
N SER A 134 -4.56 12.10 -9.38
CA SER A 134 -5.63 11.22 -9.85
C SER A 134 -5.90 10.04 -8.91
N MET A 135 -4.87 9.53 -8.23
CA MET A 135 -5.05 8.43 -7.26
C MET A 135 -5.69 8.94 -5.98
N MET A 136 -5.34 10.15 -5.55
CA MET A 136 -5.90 10.81 -4.37
C MET A 136 -7.32 11.39 -4.61
N SER A 137 -7.77 11.49 -5.87
CA SER A 137 -9.08 12.04 -6.20
C SER A 137 -10.22 11.00 -6.27
N MET A 138 -9.95 9.71 -5.98
CA MET A 138 -10.97 8.65 -5.91
C MET A 138 -12.11 9.06 -4.98
N GLY A 139 -13.25 9.36 -5.59
CA GLY A 139 -14.38 9.97 -4.92
C GLY A 139 -15.38 8.93 -4.42
N ALA A 140 -16.30 9.35 -3.55
CA ALA A 140 -17.42 8.51 -3.10
C ALA A 140 -18.32 7.98 -4.26
N LYS A 141 -18.16 8.48 -5.49
CA LYS A 141 -18.88 8.00 -6.67
C LYS A 141 -18.30 6.73 -7.25
N ASP A 142 -16.97 6.61 -7.35
CA ASP A 142 -16.30 5.39 -7.85
C ASP A 142 -16.65 4.20 -6.94
N PHE A 143 -16.76 4.45 -5.63
CA PHE A 143 -17.22 3.46 -4.66
C PHE A 143 -18.70 3.08 -4.86
N ARG A 144 -19.57 4.04 -5.15
CA ARG A 144 -20.99 3.78 -5.45
C ARG A 144 -21.16 3.01 -6.76
N GLU A 145 -20.34 3.31 -7.76
CA GLU A 145 -20.33 2.62 -9.05
C GLU A 145 -19.85 1.17 -8.89
N ALA A 146 -18.75 0.94 -8.18
CA ALA A 146 -18.30 -0.41 -7.81
C ALA A 146 -19.38 -1.20 -7.05
N MET A 147 -20.09 -0.54 -6.13
CA MET A 147 -21.19 -1.17 -5.37
C MET A 147 -22.42 -1.45 -6.24
N SER A 148 -22.69 -0.63 -7.26
CA SER A 148 -23.75 -0.92 -8.23
C SER A 148 -23.42 -2.14 -9.10
N HIS A 149 -22.17 -2.28 -9.55
CA HIS A 149 -21.71 -3.46 -10.28
C HIS A 149 -21.84 -4.75 -9.45
N PHE A 150 -21.50 -4.70 -8.15
CA PHE A 150 -21.67 -5.83 -7.24
C PHE A 150 -23.14 -6.22 -7.02
N ARG A 151 -24.08 -5.28 -7.14
CA ARG A 151 -25.53 -5.57 -7.03
C ARG A 151 -26.12 -6.23 -8.29
N HIS A 152 -25.38 -6.27 -9.39
CA HIS A 152 -25.79 -6.89 -10.64
C HIS A 152 -25.13 -8.26 -10.89
N LEU A 153 -24.28 -8.73 -9.97
CA LEU A 153 -23.75 -10.09 -9.91
C LEU A 153 -24.57 -10.94 -8.95
#